data_AF-A0A969XTT3-F1
#
_entry.id   AF-A0A969XTT3-F1
#
_cell.length_a   1.000
_cell.length_b   1.000
_cell.length_c   1.000
_cell.angle_alpha   90.00
_cell.angle_beta   90.00
_cell.angle_gamma   90.00
#
_symmetry.space_group_name_H-M   'P 1'
#
loop_
_entity.id
_entity.type
_entity.pdbx_description
1 polymer ?
#
loop_
_entity_poly.entity_id
_entity_poly.type
_entity_poly.pdbx_seq_one_letter_code
_entity_poly.pdbx_strand_id
1 'polypeptide(L)'
;MSRTETTSAGEQGLWSDRERKAWAIPPRIKPSEWAPKHFRIKRGNRKGRYLHANAPYSRGLMDIATRRGCVQFNFRKPGQIGGSTLLRILMAYWAHVDPAPMGLTLPNRDKGRQIMKSDVRPMFKHLPVLRELVGNPAQDLLIESIKLLNGFELDSMWSGSATATASNPYKRVANDEVDKFEPWKGDDADAITATEGRLTSYGDERCQVNTSTPTTIAGTIHRLYEQSTVQLQYFCPCPHCGHMQPLVWKQLKYLDHQCAVASLQAATAAAAGGRISYAIRWNEGEKRWDPCGAADEGASPVHCETAE
;
A
#
# COMPACT_ATOMS: atom_id res chain seq x y z
N MET A 1 73.43 1.04 -12.00
CA MET A 1 72.30 0.09 -11.95
C MET A 1 71.19 0.75 -11.14
N SER A 2 70.24 1.39 -11.81
CA SER A 2 69.09 2.05 -11.18
C SER A 2 68.14 0.99 -10.65
N ARG A 3 67.82 1.05 -9.35
CA ARG A 3 66.70 0.31 -8.77
C ARG A 3 65.42 0.79 -9.44
N THR A 4 64.79 -0.08 -10.20
CA THR A 4 63.40 0.06 -10.62
C THR A 4 62.51 0.00 -9.38
N GLU A 5 61.82 1.09 -9.10
CA GLU A 5 60.73 1.13 -8.14
C GLU A 5 59.59 0.26 -8.66
N THR A 6 59.41 -0.90 -8.02
CA THR A 6 58.20 -1.70 -8.17
C THR A 6 57.07 -0.94 -7.47
N THR A 7 56.28 -0.19 -8.24
CA THR A 7 54.99 0.33 -7.81
C THR A 7 54.19 -0.80 -7.16
N SER A 8 53.95 -0.68 -5.86
CA SER A 8 53.09 -1.60 -5.10
C SER A 8 51.71 -1.61 -5.75
N ALA A 9 51.36 -2.73 -6.38
CA ALA A 9 50.00 -3.04 -6.76
C ALA A 9 49.16 -2.99 -5.48
N GLY A 10 48.35 -1.93 -5.34
CA GLY A 10 47.47 -1.75 -4.19
C GLY A 10 46.62 -3.00 -4.01
N GLU A 11 46.46 -3.40 -2.75
CA GLU A 11 45.62 -4.52 -2.31
C GLU A 11 44.23 -4.40 -2.94
N GLN A 12 44.02 -5.05 -4.08
CA GLN A 12 42.69 -5.30 -4.60
C GLN A 12 42.06 -6.29 -3.63
N GLY A 13 41.30 -5.77 -2.66
CA GLY A 13 40.66 -6.61 -1.66
C GLY A 13 39.86 -7.74 -2.33
N LEU A 14 39.82 -8.91 -1.70
CA LEU A 14 39.25 -10.19 -2.19
C LEU A 14 37.87 -10.10 -2.87
N TRP A 15 37.11 -9.04 -2.63
CA TRP A 15 35.79 -8.80 -3.19
C TRP A 15 35.75 -7.46 -3.93
N SER A 16 35.22 -7.49 -5.15
CA SER A 16 34.85 -6.30 -5.92
C SER A 16 33.82 -5.45 -5.17
N ASP A 17 33.74 -4.16 -5.49
CA ASP A 17 32.72 -3.26 -4.92
C ASP A 17 31.29 -3.76 -5.17
N ARG A 18 31.08 -4.46 -6.30
CA ARG A 18 29.79 -5.06 -6.65
C ARG A 18 29.46 -6.21 -5.70
N GLU A 19 30.42 -7.08 -5.41
CA GLU A 19 30.23 -8.18 -4.47
C GLU A 19 30.00 -7.65 -3.06
N ARG A 20 30.79 -6.66 -2.60
CA ARG A 20 30.59 -6.03 -1.28
C ARG A 20 29.20 -5.43 -1.13
N LYS A 21 28.67 -4.78 -2.18
CA LYS A 21 27.29 -4.27 -2.22
C LYS A 21 26.25 -5.39 -2.19
N ALA A 22 26.50 -6.52 -2.87
CA ALA A 22 25.59 -7.67 -2.86
C ALA A 22 25.51 -8.35 -1.48
N TRP A 23 26.63 -8.38 -0.75
CA TRP A 23 26.72 -8.95 0.61
C TRP A 23 26.39 -7.94 1.73
N ALA A 24 26.09 -6.68 1.39
CA ALA A 24 25.72 -5.69 2.38
C ALA A 24 24.39 -6.07 3.05
N ILE A 25 24.35 -5.97 4.38
CA ILE A 25 23.12 -6.26 5.15
C ILE A 25 22.02 -5.29 4.68
N PRO A 26 20.84 -5.79 4.27
CA PRO A 26 19.76 -4.93 3.84
C PRO A 26 19.34 -3.95 4.94
N PRO A 27 18.95 -2.71 4.57
CA PRO A 27 18.57 -1.69 5.55
C PRO A 27 17.33 -2.13 6.34
N ARG A 28 17.40 -2.11 7.66
CA ARG A 28 16.27 -2.37 8.56
C ARG A 28 15.37 -1.13 8.66
N ILE A 29 14.65 -0.83 7.59
CA ILE A 29 13.71 0.30 7.50
C ILE A 29 12.29 -0.22 7.28
N LYS A 30 11.31 0.34 7.97
CA LYS A 30 9.90 -0.03 7.74
C LYS A 30 9.41 0.51 6.40
N PRO A 31 8.47 -0.16 5.71
CA PRO A 31 7.93 0.35 4.45
C PRO A 31 7.28 1.73 4.62
N SER A 32 6.66 2.01 5.78
CA SER A 32 6.13 3.33 6.08
C SER A 32 7.19 4.43 6.16
N GLU A 33 8.41 4.12 6.57
CA GLU A 33 9.52 5.09 6.62
C GLU A 33 10.26 5.18 5.28
N TRP A 34 10.28 4.07 4.56
CA TRP A 34 10.89 3.95 3.24
C TRP A 34 10.12 4.73 2.17
N ALA A 35 8.79 4.61 2.17
CA ALA A 35 7.96 5.15 1.10
C ALA A 35 8.10 6.67 0.92
N PRO A 36 8.06 7.52 1.96
CA PRO A 36 8.28 8.95 1.78
C PRO A 36 9.68 9.27 1.23
N LYS A 37 10.70 8.52 1.66
CA LYS A 37 12.10 8.74 1.24
C LYS A 37 12.29 8.42 -0.25
N HIS A 38 11.82 7.25 -0.68
CA HIS A 38 12.19 6.68 -1.98
C HIS A 38 11.05 6.65 -3.01
N PHE A 39 9.80 6.48 -2.60
CA PHE A 39 8.69 6.31 -3.52
C PHE A 39 8.23 7.64 -4.13
N ARG A 40 7.90 7.61 -5.42
CA ARG A 40 7.43 8.77 -6.20
C ARG A 40 6.18 8.39 -6.99
N ILE A 41 5.18 9.26 -6.95
CA ILE A 41 3.92 9.13 -7.68
C ILE A 41 4.06 9.89 -9.00
N LYS A 42 3.95 9.19 -10.13
CA LYS A 42 4.11 9.77 -11.47
C LYS A 42 2.84 10.43 -12.02
N ARG A 43 1.66 9.93 -11.63
CA ARG A 43 0.35 10.31 -12.21
C ARG A 43 -0.67 10.60 -11.12
N GLY A 44 -1.68 11.41 -11.43
CA GLY A 44 -2.75 11.81 -10.51
C GLY A 44 -2.58 13.22 -9.92
N ASN A 45 -3.39 13.56 -8.92
CA ASN A 45 -3.44 14.91 -8.33
C ASN A 45 -2.38 15.15 -7.25
N ARG A 46 -1.68 14.10 -6.80
CA ARG A 46 -0.64 14.14 -5.77
C ARG A 46 0.68 13.60 -6.34
N LYS A 47 1.14 14.17 -7.47
CA LYS A 47 2.41 13.79 -8.12
C LYS A 47 3.61 14.15 -7.23
N GLY A 48 4.72 13.44 -7.43
CA GLY A 48 5.97 13.70 -6.75
C GLY A 48 6.17 12.78 -5.54
N ARG A 49 6.73 13.32 -4.46
CA ARG A 49 7.05 12.55 -3.25
C ARG A 49 5.78 11.94 -2.64
N TYR A 50 5.83 10.67 -2.28
CA TYR A 50 4.76 10.09 -1.48
C TYR A 50 4.76 10.72 -0.08
N LEU A 51 3.58 11.13 0.40
CA LEU A 51 3.40 11.77 1.70
C LEU A 51 2.26 11.09 2.44
N HIS A 52 2.52 10.65 3.67
CA HIS A 52 1.50 10.05 4.54
C HIS A 52 0.32 11.00 4.79
N ALA A 53 0.54 12.31 4.79
CA ALA A 53 -0.52 13.30 4.94
C ALA A 53 -1.66 13.15 3.91
N ASN A 54 -1.37 12.60 2.72
CA ASN A 54 -2.38 12.36 1.69
C ASN A 54 -3.20 11.08 1.93
N ALA A 55 -2.68 10.12 2.68
CA ALA A 55 -3.32 8.84 2.96
C ALA A 55 -2.85 8.26 4.31
N PRO A 56 -3.20 8.86 5.46
CA PRO A 56 -2.57 8.55 6.75
C PRO A 56 -2.75 7.09 7.17
N TYR A 57 -3.90 6.49 6.83
CA TYR A 57 -4.21 5.07 7.08
C TYR A 57 -3.19 4.10 6.48
N SER A 58 -2.57 4.47 5.36
CA SER A 58 -1.69 3.55 4.64
C SER A 58 -0.38 3.27 5.37
N ARG A 59 0.00 4.08 6.37
CA ARG A 59 1.17 3.84 7.23
C ARG A 59 1.11 2.48 7.92
N GLY A 60 0.01 2.21 8.63
CA GLY A 60 -0.19 0.95 9.34
C GLY A 60 -0.34 -0.24 8.37
N LEU A 61 -1.05 -0.04 7.25
CA LEU A 61 -1.26 -1.09 6.26
C LEU A 61 0.06 -1.56 5.63
N MET A 62 0.96 -0.63 5.32
CA MET A 62 2.29 -0.96 4.79
C MET A 62 3.09 -1.80 5.79
N ASP A 63 3.14 -1.37 7.05
CA ASP A 63 3.97 -2.02 8.06
C ASP A 63 3.42 -3.41 8.41
N ILE A 64 2.09 -3.58 8.48
CA ILE A 64 1.46 -4.87 8.73
C ILE A 64 1.76 -5.87 7.61
N ALA A 65 1.67 -5.46 6.33
CA ALA A 65 1.94 -6.34 5.19
C ALA A 65 3.39 -6.84 5.12
N THR A 66 4.31 -6.24 5.88
CA THR A 66 5.72 -6.65 5.96
C THR A 66 6.10 -7.25 7.32
N ARG A 67 5.13 -7.33 8.25
CA ARG A 67 5.36 -7.88 9.58
C ARG A 67 5.52 -9.40 9.48
N ARG A 68 6.61 -9.93 10.04
CA ARG A 68 6.83 -11.38 10.17
C ARG A 68 5.64 -12.03 10.90
N GLY A 69 5.17 -13.16 10.37
CA GLY A 69 3.97 -13.84 10.84
C GLY A 69 2.64 -13.29 10.29
N CYS A 70 2.64 -12.17 9.55
CA CYS A 70 1.49 -11.74 8.75
C CYS A 70 1.55 -12.43 7.38
N VAL A 71 1.16 -13.72 7.35
CA VAL A 71 1.24 -14.54 6.13
C VAL A 71 0.15 -14.20 5.11
N GLN A 72 -0.95 -13.61 5.55
CA GLN A 72 -2.03 -13.11 4.70
C GLN A 72 -2.51 -11.75 5.23
N PHE A 73 -2.65 -10.78 4.34
CA PHE A 73 -3.12 -9.43 4.62
C PHE A 73 -4.28 -9.09 3.67
N ASN A 74 -5.49 -8.98 4.24
CA ASN A 74 -6.73 -8.78 3.50
C ASN A 74 -7.20 -7.33 3.63
N PHE A 75 -7.01 -6.54 2.57
CA PHE A 75 -7.38 -5.13 2.53
C PHE A 75 -8.76 -4.92 1.86
N ARG A 76 -9.80 -4.97 2.69
CA ARG A 76 -11.16 -4.55 2.33
C ARG A 76 -11.24 -3.02 2.33
N LYS A 77 -11.35 -2.41 1.14
CA LYS A 77 -11.32 -0.94 0.98
C LYS A 77 -12.48 -0.38 0.17
N PRO A 78 -12.83 0.91 0.31
CA PRO A 78 -13.64 1.61 -0.69
C PRO A 78 -12.86 1.88 -1.99
N GLY A 79 -13.57 2.35 -3.03
CA GLY A 79 -12.95 2.79 -4.28
C GLY A 79 -12.06 4.02 -4.10
N GLN A 80 -11.05 4.18 -4.96
CA GLN A 80 -10.23 5.40 -5.10
C GLN A 80 -9.42 5.86 -3.88
N ILE A 81 -9.22 5.01 -2.86
CA ILE A 81 -8.37 5.33 -1.70
C ILE A 81 -6.90 4.87 -1.88
N GLY A 82 -6.39 4.84 -3.10
CA GLY A 82 -4.97 4.51 -3.34
C GLY A 82 -4.56 3.08 -2.99
N GLY A 83 -5.46 2.08 -3.03
CA GLY A 83 -5.12 0.67 -2.81
C GLY A 83 -4.07 0.14 -3.77
N SER A 84 -4.20 0.43 -5.07
CA SER A 84 -3.16 0.08 -6.03
C SER A 84 -1.85 0.86 -5.80
N THR A 85 -1.89 2.05 -5.19
CA THR A 85 -0.67 2.78 -4.79
C THR A 85 0.03 2.05 -3.64
N LEU A 86 -0.72 1.58 -2.65
CA LEU A 86 -0.20 0.75 -1.55
C LEU A 86 0.51 -0.50 -2.08
N LEU A 87 -0.11 -1.25 -3.01
CA LEU A 87 0.51 -2.43 -3.61
C LEU A 87 1.83 -2.10 -4.33
N ARG A 88 1.87 -1.00 -5.09
CA ARG A 88 3.09 -0.55 -5.78
C ARG A 88 4.19 -0.14 -4.79
N ILE A 89 3.82 0.48 -3.67
CA ILE A 89 4.77 0.82 -2.60
C ILE A 89 5.35 -0.46 -1.99
N LEU A 90 4.52 -1.44 -1.65
CA LEU A 90 4.97 -2.72 -1.10
C LEU A 90 5.88 -3.46 -2.08
N MET A 91 5.50 -3.53 -3.36
CA MET A 91 6.30 -4.12 -4.43
C MET A 91 7.67 -3.42 -4.55
N ALA A 92 7.70 -2.10 -4.60
CA ALA A 92 8.93 -1.33 -4.70
C ALA A 92 9.81 -1.46 -3.43
N TYR A 93 9.18 -1.55 -2.26
CA TYR A 93 9.85 -1.80 -0.99
C TYR A 93 10.50 -3.19 -0.99
N TRP A 94 9.77 -4.26 -1.33
CA TRP A 94 10.33 -5.61 -1.39
C TRP A 94 11.43 -5.72 -2.43
N ALA A 95 11.26 -5.13 -3.62
CA ALA A 95 12.30 -5.11 -4.64
C ALA A 95 13.61 -4.46 -4.19
N HIS A 96 13.54 -3.50 -3.25
CA HIS A 96 14.73 -2.81 -2.74
C HIS A 96 15.27 -3.43 -1.44
N VAL A 97 14.41 -3.83 -0.50
CA VAL A 97 14.79 -4.13 0.90
C VAL A 97 14.76 -5.63 1.23
N ASP A 98 13.84 -6.40 0.65
CA ASP A 98 13.69 -7.84 0.89
C ASP A 98 13.44 -8.54 -0.48
N PRO A 99 14.45 -8.52 -1.38
CA PRO A 99 14.29 -9.03 -2.73
C PRO A 99 14.04 -10.54 -2.73
N ALA A 100 12.94 -10.95 -3.34
CA ALA A 100 12.54 -12.34 -3.49
C ALA A 100 11.54 -12.47 -4.65
N PRO A 101 11.24 -13.70 -5.12
CA PRO A 101 10.20 -13.91 -6.12
C PRO A 101 8.83 -13.42 -5.62
N MET A 102 8.18 -12.59 -6.43
CA MET A 102 6.88 -12.00 -6.18
C MET A 102 5.90 -12.28 -7.32
N GLY A 103 4.66 -12.64 -6.98
CA GLY A 103 3.55 -12.72 -7.92
C GLY A 103 2.65 -11.48 -7.86
N LEU A 104 2.19 -10.98 -9.01
CA LEU A 104 1.10 -10.01 -9.11
C LEU A 104 -0.07 -10.64 -9.89
N THR A 105 -1.15 -10.99 -9.20
CA THR A 105 -2.34 -11.55 -9.82
C THR A 105 -3.37 -10.46 -10.09
N LEU A 106 -3.85 -10.41 -11.32
CA LEU A 106 -4.88 -9.47 -11.77
C LEU A 106 -6.10 -10.20 -12.33
N PRO A 107 -7.29 -9.56 -12.39
CA PRO A 107 -8.49 -10.24 -12.86
C PRO A 107 -8.42 -10.65 -14.35
N ASN A 108 -7.73 -9.86 -15.16
CA ASN A 108 -7.72 -9.99 -16.62
C ASN A 108 -6.30 -9.82 -17.18
N ARG A 109 -5.92 -10.67 -18.14
CA ARG A 109 -4.59 -10.69 -18.76
C ARG A 109 -4.22 -9.38 -19.44
N ASP A 110 -5.10 -8.84 -20.28
CA ASP A 110 -4.82 -7.61 -21.04
C ASP A 110 -4.75 -6.41 -20.12
N LYS A 111 -5.60 -6.37 -19.09
CA LYS A 111 -5.52 -5.35 -18.05
C LYS A 111 -4.20 -5.45 -17.29
N GLY A 112 -3.72 -6.67 -17.01
CA GLY A 112 -2.43 -6.94 -16.41
C GLY A 112 -1.27 -6.41 -17.25
N ARG A 113 -1.23 -6.75 -18.54
CA ARG A 113 -0.24 -6.23 -19.49
C ARG A 113 -0.25 -4.71 -19.55
N GLN A 114 -1.44 -4.10 -19.53
CA GLN A 114 -1.59 -2.65 -19.49
C GLN A 114 -0.98 -2.05 -18.22
N ILE A 115 -1.33 -2.56 -17.04
CA ILE A 115 -0.80 -2.08 -15.75
C ILE A 115 0.73 -2.25 -15.68
N MET A 116 1.22 -3.39 -16.16
CA MET A 116 2.66 -3.66 -16.23
C MET A 116 3.36 -2.63 -17.12
N LYS A 117 2.80 -2.32 -18.29
CA LYS A 117 3.35 -1.32 -19.22
C LYS A 117 3.23 0.12 -18.73
N SER A 118 2.09 0.50 -18.14
CA SER A 118 1.77 1.90 -17.84
C SER A 118 2.28 2.36 -16.48
N ASP A 119 2.35 1.45 -15.50
CA ASP A 119 2.58 1.81 -14.10
C ASP A 119 3.79 1.08 -13.51
N VAL A 120 3.83 -0.25 -13.62
CA VAL A 120 4.86 -1.07 -12.95
C VAL A 120 6.24 -0.90 -13.60
N ARG A 121 6.41 -1.14 -14.90
CA ARG A 121 7.72 -0.92 -15.56
C ARG A 121 8.21 0.51 -15.41
N PRO A 122 7.39 1.56 -15.62
CA PRO A 122 7.85 2.91 -15.38
C PRO A 122 8.33 3.10 -13.94
N MET A 123 7.70 2.47 -12.94
CA MET A 123 8.13 2.47 -11.54
C MET A 123 9.59 2.07 -11.38
N PHE A 124 9.97 0.90 -11.90
CA PHE A 124 11.35 0.42 -11.84
C PHE A 124 12.34 1.35 -12.57
N LYS A 125 11.89 2.06 -13.62
CA LYS A 125 12.74 3.01 -14.36
C LYS A 125 12.93 4.36 -13.66
N HIS A 126 11.96 4.83 -12.87
CA HIS A 126 11.98 6.20 -12.33
C HIS A 126 12.30 6.30 -10.83
N LEU A 127 12.13 5.24 -10.06
CA LEU A 127 12.59 5.21 -8.67
C LEU A 127 14.11 4.99 -8.66
N PRO A 128 14.93 5.93 -8.16
CA PRO A 128 16.40 5.82 -8.24
C PRO A 128 16.93 4.50 -7.67
N VAL A 129 16.40 4.10 -6.52
CA VAL A 129 16.78 2.86 -5.81
C VAL A 129 16.45 1.58 -6.59
N LEU A 130 15.47 1.61 -7.49
CA LEU A 130 15.15 0.46 -8.35
C LEU A 130 15.86 0.54 -9.69
N ARG A 131 16.03 1.75 -10.22
CA ARG A 131 16.71 1.99 -11.50
C ARG A 131 18.15 1.46 -11.47
N GLU A 132 18.84 1.60 -10.34
CA GLU A 132 20.19 1.06 -10.14
C GLU A 132 20.25 -0.47 -10.12
N LEU A 133 19.11 -1.13 -9.87
CA LEU A 133 18.98 -2.58 -9.83
C LEU A 133 18.58 -3.19 -11.18
N VAL A 134 18.19 -2.37 -12.15
CA VAL A 134 17.90 -2.81 -13.52
C VAL A 134 19.23 -2.89 -14.27
N GLY A 135 19.62 -4.10 -14.69
CA GLY A 135 20.86 -4.35 -15.42
C GLY A 135 20.71 -4.09 -16.91
N ASN A 136 20.02 -4.98 -17.60
CA ASN A 136 19.69 -4.83 -19.02
C ASN A 136 18.18 -4.59 -19.18
N PRO A 137 17.72 -3.34 -19.35
CA PRO A 137 16.29 -3.03 -19.43
C PRO A 137 15.49 -3.80 -20.49
N ALA A 138 16.12 -4.29 -21.56
CA ALA A 138 15.44 -5.06 -22.60
C ALA A 138 15.12 -6.50 -22.15
N GLN A 139 15.96 -7.09 -21.30
CA GLN A 139 15.83 -8.46 -20.79
C GLN A 139 15.17 -8.48 -19.41
N ASP A 140 15.43 -7.46 -18.60
CA ASP A 140 15.01 -7.38 -17.21
C ASP A 140 13.58 -6.86 -17.04
N LEU A 141 13.05 -6.14 -18.04
CA LEU A 141 11.72 -5.56 -18.01
C LEU A 141 10.90 -6.11 -19.19
N LEU A 142 10.44 -7.36 -19.08
CA LEU A 142 9.62 -8.10 -20.07
C LEU A 142 8.12 -8.01 -19.79
N ILE A 143 7.25 -8.08 -20.80
CA ILE A 143 5.81 -7.69 -20.69
C ILE A 143 5.08 -8.31 -19.48
N GLU A 144 5.42 -9.54 -19.14
CA GLU A 144 4.79 -10.31 -18.05
C GLU A 144 5.73 -10.57 -16.87
N SER A 145 7.01 -10.18 -16.94
CA SER A 145 7.97 -10.42 -15.85
C SER A 145 9.03 -9.32 -15.71
N ILE A 146 9.55 -9.16 -14.49
CA ILE A 146 10.66 -8.26 -14.16
C ILE A 146 11.70 -9.02 -13.36
N LYS A 147 12.98 -8.89 -13.72
CA LYS A 147 14.11 -9.47 -12.99
C LYS A 147 15.13 -8.39 -12.69
N LEU A 148 15.64 -8.35 -11.47
CA LEU A 148 16.62 -7.35 -11.03
C LEU A 148 17.94 -8.00 -10.63
N LEU A 149 19.01 -7.19 -10.66
CA LEU A 149 20.37 -7.63 -10.34
C LEU A 149 20.55 -8.15 -8.90
N ASN A 150 19.66 -7.74 -7.98
CA ASN A 150 19.68 -8.19 -6.58
C ASN A 150 18.83 -9.44 -6.33
N GLY A 151 18.37 -10.14 -7.37
CA GLY A 151 17.61 -11.38 -7.26
C GLY A 151 16.11 -11.20 -7.03
N PHE A 152 15.58 -9.96 -7.05
CA PHE A 152 14.14 -9.76 -7.09
C PHE A 152 13.57 -10.20 -8.44
N GLU A 153 12.48 -10.96 -8.39
CA GLU A 153 11.71 -11.35 -9.56
C GLU A 153 10.24 -11.00 -9.34
N LEU A 154 9.58 -10.49 -10.37
CA LEU A 154 8.14 -10.20 -10.37
C LEU A 154 7.49 -10.83 -11.58
N ASP A 155 6.50 -11.68 -11.38
CA ASP A 155 5.69 -12.28 -12.43
C ASP A 155 4.25 -11.75 -12.38
N SER A 156 3.74 -11.29 -13.53
CA SER A 156 2.34 -10.90 -13.70
C SER A 156 1.51 -12.13 -14.08
N MET A 157 0.53 -12.45 -13.25
CA MET A 157 -0.42 -13.55 -13.43
C MET A 157 -1.83 -12.99 -13.63
N TRP A 158 -2.74 -13.84 -14.09
CA TRP A 158 -4.16 -13.48 -14.14
C TRP A 158 -5.04 -14.62 -13.64
N SER A 159 -6.16 -14.27 -13.00
CA SER A 159 -6.93 -15.20 -12.17
C SER A 159 -7.58 -16.37 -12.91
N GLY A 160 -7.87 -16.23 -14.21
CA GLY A 160 -8.48 -17.31 -14.99
C GLY A 160 -7.48 -18.27 -15.64
N SER A 161 -6.17 -18.15 -15.37
CA SER A 161 -5.19 -19.16 -15.75
C SER A 161 -4.68 -19.90 -14.52
N ALA A 162 -5.24 -21.09 -14.29
CA ALA A 162 -4.79 -22.01 -13.24
C ALA A 162 -3.28 -22.26 -13.35
N THR A 163 -2.77 -22.49 -14.57
CA THR A 163 -1.34 -22.65 -14.84
C THR A 163 -0.52 -21.45 -14.37
N ALA A 164 -0.92 -20.22 -14.69
CA ALA A 164 -0.17 -19.03 -14.29
C ALA A 164 -0.10 -18.90 -12.75
N THR A 165 -1.23 -19.07 -12.06
CA THR A 165 -1.30 -18.97 -10.59
C THR A 165 -0.65 -20.14 -9.85
N ALA A 166 -0.44 -21.28 -10.53
CA ALA A 166 0.06 -22.52 -9.96
C ALA A 166 1.49 -22.88 -10.42
N SER A 167 2.22 -21.99 -11.09
CA SER A 167 3.54 -22.33 -11.65
C SER A 167 4.68 -22.18 -10.64
N ASN A 168 5.02 -20.93 -10.28
CA ASN A 168 6.27 -20.64 -9.56
C ASN A 168 6.05 -20.50 -8.03
N PRO A 169 7.03 -20.86 -7.19
CA PRO A 169 7.02 -20.53 -5.78
C PRO A 169 7.34 -19.05 -5.56
N TYR A 170 6.61 -18.38 -4.66
CA TYR A 170 6.79 -16.95 -4.37
C TYR A 170 6.93 -16.70 -2.87
N LYS A 171 7.78 -15.76 -2.47
CA LYS A 171 7.81 -15.26 -1.08
C LYS A 171 6.67 -14.26 -0.84
N ARG A 172 6.27 -13.54 -1.89
CA ARG A 172 5.22 -12.50 -1.85
C ARG A 172 4.22 -12.71 -2.98
N VAL A 173 2.93 -12.55 -2.70
CA VAL A 173 1.91 -12.44 -3.75
C VAL A 173 1.02 -11.25 -3.48
N ALA A 174 0.74 -10.44 -4.50
CA ALA A 174 -0.27 -9.40 -4.45
C ALA A 174 -1.41 -9.75 -5.42
N ASN A 175 -2.60 -9.98 -4.87
CA ASN A 175 -3.83 -10.20 -5.60
C ASN A 175 -4.65 -8.89 -5.61
N ASP A 176 -4.73 -8.23 -6.76
CA ASP A 176 -5.44 -6.96 -6.90
C ASP A 176 -6.83 -7.15 -7.51
N GLU A 177 -7.82 -6.47 -6.93
CA GLU A 177 -9.23 -6.53 -7.31
C GLU A 177 -9.82 -7.97 -7.25
N VAL A 178 -9.59 -8.67 -6.13
CA VAL A 178 -9.99 -10.08 -5.95
C VAL A 178 -11.50 -10.37 -6.13
N ASP A 179 -12.39 -9.39 -5.93
CA ASP A 179 -13.83 -9.60 -6.17
C ASP A 179 -14.17 -9.65 -7.67
N LYS A 180 -13.25 -9.23 -8.54
CA LYS A 180 -13.40 -9.30 -10.01
C LYS A 180 -12.74 -10.54 -10.60
N PHE A 181 -12.15 -11.40 -9.78
CA PHE A 181 -11.60 -12.67 -10.25
C PHE A 181 -12.73 -13.53 -10.81
N GLU A 182 -12.40 -14.35 -11.80
CA GLU A 182 -13.38 -15.26 -12.38
C GLU A 182 -13.97 -16.16 -11.28
N PRO A 183 -15.30 -16.37 -11.28
CA PRO A 183 -15.91 -17.34 -10.38
C PRO A 183 -15.23 -18.70 -10.52
N TRP A 184 -15.07 -19.36 -9.39
CA TRP A 184 -14.50 -20.70 -9.37
C TRP A 184 -15.38 -21.67 -10.17
N LYS A 185 -14.77 -22.44 -11.08
CA LYS A 185 -15.47 -23.33 -12.03
C LYS A 185 -15.52 -24.80 -11.59
N GLY A 186 -14.88 -25.18 -10.47
CA GLY A 186 -14.99 -26.53 -9.90
C GLY A 186 -13.78 -27.46 -10.11
N ASP A 187 -13.00 -27.26 -11.17
CA ASP A 187 -12.01 -28.25 -11.60
C ASP A 187 -10.65 -28.17 -10.87
N ASP A 188 -10.26 -26.97 -10.41
CA ASP A 188 -8.97 -26.68 -9.78
C ASP A 188 -9.15 -25.91 -8.45
N ALA A 189 -8.10 -25.52 -7.74
CA ALA A 189 -8.22 -24.54 -6.66
C ALA A 189 -8.61 -23.15 -7.22
N ASP A 190 -9.38 -22.35 -6.47
CA ASP A 190 -9.60 -20.95 -6.84
C ASP A 190 -8.28 -20.16 -6.84
N ALA A 191 -8.21 -19.06 -7.58
CA ALA A 191 -6.96 -18.32 -7.78
C ALA A 191 -6.27 -17.85 -6.48
N ILE A 192 -7.04 -17.55 -5.42
CA ILE A 192 -6.47 -17.11 -4.14
C ILE A 192 -5.84 -18.32 -3.43
N THR A 193 -6.54 -19.45 -3.39
CA THR A 193 -6.01 -20.70 -2.83
C THR A 193 -4.80 -21.21 -3.64
N ALA A 194 -4.85 -21.12 -4.97
CA ALA A 194 -3.75 -21.52 -5.86
C ALA A 194 -2.48 -20.69 -5.59
N THR A 195 -2.64 -19.37 -5.40
CA THR A 195 -1.52 -18.48 -5.07
C THR A 195 -1.04 -18.62 -3.63
N GLU A 196 -1.92 -18.96 -2.68
CA GLU A 196 -1.54 -19.29 -1.30
C GLU A 196 -0.60 -20.52 -1.28
N GLY A 197 -0.92 -21.54 -2.08
CA GLY A 197 -0.08 -22.73 -2.23
C GLY A 197 1.36 -22.41 -2.66
N ARG A 198 1.58 -21.34 -3.44
CA ARG A 198 2.91 -20.92 -3.92
C ARG A 198 3.78 -20.30 -2.84
N LEU A 199 3.18 -19.85 -1.75
CA LEU A 199 3.86 -19.19 -0.63
C LEU A 199 4.34 -20.18 0.44
N THR A 200 3.85 -21.43 0.39
CA THR A 200 3.99 -22.43 1.47
C THR A 200 5.44 -22.69 1.89
N SER A 201 6.36 -22.78 0.92
CA SER A 201 7.78 -23.04 1.17
C SER A 201 8.51 -21.95 1.95
N TYR A 202 7.95 -20.74 2.04
CA TYR A 202 8.58 -19.59 2.72
C TYR A 202 8.10 -19.40 4.18
N GLY A 203 7.26 -20.28 4.72
CA GLY A 203 6.85 -20.26 6.13
C GLY A 203 6.33 -18.89 6.62
N ASP A 204 6.76 -18.46 7.80
CA ASP A 204 6.32 -17.19 8.42
C ASP A 204 6.88 -15.92 7.77
N GLU A 205 7.82 -16.08 6.83
CA GLU A 205 8.36 -14.98 6.06
C GLU A 205 7.52 -14.64 4.84
N ARG A 206 6.57 -15.51 4.46
CA ARG A 206 5.69 -15.29 3.30
C ARG A 206 4.68 -14.17 3.56
N CYS A 207 4.16 -13.55 2.50
CA CYS A 207 2.97 -12.70 2.62
C CYS A 207 2.12 -12.72 1.34
N GLN A 208 0.84 -13.02 1.50
CA GLN A 208 -0.19 -12.85 0.49
C GLN A 208 -0.98 -11.57 0.80
N VAL A 209 -0.99 -10.61 -0.12
CA VAL A 209 -1.80 -9.40 -0.01
C VAL A 209 -3.00 -9.52 -0.92
N ASN A 210 -4.21 -9.49 -0.36
CA ASN A 210 -5.46 -9.47 -1.11
C ASN A 210 -6.11 -8.09 -0.97
N THR A 211 -6.51 -7.46 -2.07
CA THR A 211 -7.19 -6.15 -2.02
C THR A 211 -8.35 -6.12 -3.00
N SER A 212 -9.48 -5.57 -2.58
CA SER A 212 -10.60 -5.27 -3.47
C SER A 212 -11.56 -4.27 -2.84
N THR A 213 -12.50 -3.79 -3.65
CA THR A 213 -13.66 -3.05 -3.19
C THR A 213 -14.84 -4.02 -3.06
N PRO A 214 -15.33 -4.30 -1.83
CA PRO A 214 -16.42 -5.24 -1.66
C PRO A 214 -17.65 -4.73 -2.40
N THR A 215 -18.21 -5.57 -3.27
CA THR A 215 -19.47 -5.25 -3.99
C THR A 215 -20.69 -5.74 -3.20
N THR A 216 -20.55 -6.88 -2.53
CA THR A 216 -21.59 -7.48 -1.68
C THR A 216 -20.95 -8.11 -0.44
N ILE A 217 -21.77 -8.49 0.55
CA ILE A 217 -21.32 -9.26 1.72
C ILE A 217 -20.80 -10.66 1.33
N ALA A 218 -21.23 -11.18 0.17
CA ALA A 218 -20.74 -12.44 -0.39
C ALA A 218 -19.44 -12.26 -1.19
N GLY A 219 -18.95 -11.03 -1.34
CA GLY A 219 -17.72 -10.73 -2.06
C GLY A 219 -16.50 -11.40 -1.42
N THR A 220 -15.58 -11.87 -2.25
CA THR A 220 -14.36 -12.56 -1.86
C THR A 220 -13.54 -11.77 -0.82
N ILE A 221 -13.30 -10.47 -1.04
CA ILE A 221 -12.52 -9.67 -0.07
C ILE A 221 -13.25 -9.50 1.26
N HIS A 222 -14.59 -9.45 1.23
CA HIS A 222 -15.38 -9.32 2.44
C HIS A 222 -15.25 -10.60 3.27
N ARG A 223 -15.43 -11.77 2.64
CA ARG A 223 -15.27 -13.07 3.28
C ARG A 223 -13.85 -13.27 3.84
N LEU A 224 -12.82 -12.91 3.08
CA LEU A 224 -11.43 -12.96 3.55
C LEU A 224 -11.17 -12.05 4.75
N TYR A 225 -11.77 -10.86 4.77
CA TYR A 225 -11.70 -9.96 5.92
C TYR A 225 -12.41 -10.56 7.15
N GLU A 226 -13.60 -11.13 6.97
CA GLU A 226 -14.34 -11.78 8.08
C GLU A 226 -13.64 -13.02 8.64
N GLN A 227 -12.88 -13.74 7.80
CA GLN A 227 -12.11 -14.92 8.21
C GLN A 227 -10.73 -14.57 8.81
N SER A 228 -10.34 -13.30 8.84
CA SER A 228 -9.04 -12.89 9.33
C SER A 228 -8.96 -13.04 10.87
N THR A 229 -7.89 -13.66 11.37
CA THR A 229 -7.68 -13.87 12.82
C THR A 229 -7.62 -12.55 13.61
N VAL A 230 -7.17 -11.48 12.95
CA VAL A 230 -7.16 -10.13 13.50
C VAL A 230 -7.81 -9.20 12.50
N GLN A 231 -8.87 -8.52 12.92
CA GLN A 231 -9.54 -7.49 12.14
C GLN A 231 -9.14 -6.12 12.67
N LEU A 232 -8.72 -5.26 11.75
CA LEU A 232 -8.35 -3.88 12.06
C LEU A 232 -9.28 -2.94 11.31
N GLN A 233 -9.53 -1.80 11.94
CA GLN A 233 -10.29 -0.69 11.35
C GLN A 233 -9.48 0.58 11.54
N TYR A 234 -9.56 1.48 10.55
CA TYR A 234 -8.91 2.76 10.64
C TYR A 234 -9.78 3.73 11.44
N PHE A 235 -9.20 4.35 12.46
CA PHE A 235 -9.87 5.31 13.32
C PHE A 235 -9.40 6.72 12.97
N CYS A 236 -10.33 7.66 12.93
CA CYS A 236 -10.07 9.07 12.70
C CYS A 236 -10.20 9.83 14.02
N PRO A 237 -9.34 10.82 14.29
CA PRO A 237 -9.51 11.69 15.45
C PRO A 237 -10.76 12.55 15.26
N CYS A 238 -11.56 12.64 16.31
CA CYS A 238 -12.69 13.54 16.41
C CYS A 238 -12.17 14.99 16.40
N PRO A 239 -12.64 15.89 15.51
CA PRO A 239 -12.06 17.24 15.42
C PRO A 239 -12.22 18.11 16.68
N HIS A 240 -13.18 17.83 17.55
CA HIS A 240 -13.48 18.59 18.79
C HIS A 240 -12.65 18.10 19.99
N CYS A 241 -12.64 16.79 20.22
CA CYS A 241 -12.06 16.21 21.44
C CYS A 241 -10.84 15.31 21.19
N GLY A 242 -10.48 15.07 19.93
CA GLY A 242 -9.39 14.17 19.56
C GLY A 242 -9.66 12.68 19.76
N HIS A 243 -10.84 12.30 20.28
CA HIS A 243 -11.21 10.89 20.48
C HIS A 243 -11.15 10.10 19.17
N MET A 244 -10.54 8.92 19.18
CA MET A 244 -10.37 8.11 17.98
C MET A 244 -11.63 7.29 17.73
N GLN A 245 -12.28 7.50 16.58
CA GLN A 245 -13.52 6.80 16.23
C GLN A 245 -13.48 6.26 14.78
N PRO A 246 -14.16 5.14 14.49
CA PRO A 246 -14.37 4.71 13.12
C PRO A 246 -15.34 5.66 12.41
N LEU A 247 -15.20 5.80 11.09
CA LEU A 247 -16.19 6.50 10.28
C LEU A 247 -17.33 5.55 9.92
N VAL A 248 -18.52 5.80 10.49
CA VAL A 248 -19.74 5.05 10.17
C VAL A 248 -20.76 5.95 9.48
N TRP A 249 -21.45 5.43 8.46
CA TRP A 249 -22.40 6.22 7.65
C TRP A 249 -23.50 6.88 8.48
N LYS A 250 -23.99 6.21 9.53
CA LYS A 250 -25.01 6.76 10.45
C LYS A 250 -24.57 8.07 11.13
N GLN A 251 -23.27 8.34 11.22
CA GLN A 251 -22.71 9.55 11.83
C GLN A 251 -22.44 10.66 10.80
N LEU A 252 -22.59 10.41 9.49
CA LEU A 252 -22.41 11.42 8.46
C LEU A 252 -23.66 12.31 8.39
N LYS A 253 -23.52 13.55 8.84
CA LYS A 253 -24.59 14.57 8.77
C LYS A 253 -24.22 15.60 7.71
N TYR A 254 -25.09 15.78 6.72
CA TYR A 254 -24.99 16.88 5.77
C TYR A 254 -25.67 18.11 6.39
N LEU A 255 -25.00 19.25 6.37
CA LEU A 255 -25.64 20.52 6.69
C LEU A 255 -26.10 21.17 5.41
N ASP A 256 -27.36 21.59 5.35
CA ASP A 256 -27.85 22.37 4.23
C ASP A 256 -27.10 23.69 4.12
N HIS A 257 -26.91 24.18 2.88
CA HIS A 257 -26.15 25.39 2.57
C HIS A 257 -26.63 26.63 3.34
N GLN A 258 -27.93 26.73 3.66
CA GLN A 258 -28.50 27.81 4.47
C GLN A 258 -28.15 27.67 5.97
N CYS A 259 -27.97 26.44 6.46
CA CYS A 259 -27.54 26.17 7.84
C CYS A 259 -26.04 26.39 8.05
N ALA A 260 -25.20 26.36 7.01
CA ALA A 260 -23.75 26.56 7.15
C ALA A 260 -23.39 27.97 7.66
N VAL A 261 -24.22 28.98 7.39
CA VAL A 261 -24.02 30.36 7.88
C VAL A 261 -24.60 30.53 9.30
N ALA A 262 -25.78 29.96 9.56
CA ALA A 262 -26.42 30.01 10.88
C ALA A 262 -25.66 29.21 11.96
N SER A 263 -25.02 28.09 11.60
CA SER A 263 -24.23 27.28 12.53
C SER A 263 -22.85 27.87 12.86
N LEU A 264 -22.34 28.80 12.04
CA LEU A 264 -21.15 29.60 12.36
C LEU A 264 -21.45 30.70 13.40
N GLN A 265 -22.67 31.25 13.38
CA GLN A 265 -23.15 32.22 14.39
C GLN A 265 -23.66 31.53 15.67
N ALA A 266 -24.14 30.29 15.60
CA ALA A 266 -24.53 29.51 16.78
C ALA A 266 -23.31 28.87 17.48
N ALA A 267 -22.22 28.56 16.76
CA ALA A 267 -20.96 28.09 17.34
C ALA A 267 -20.24 29.17 18.18
N THR A 268 -20.56 30.44 17.97
CA THR A 268 -20.14 31.55 18.84
C THR A 268 -21.07 31.78 20.05
N ALA A 269 -22.22 31.09 20.12
CA ALA A 269 -23.22 31.26 21.18
C ALA A 269 -23.47 30.04 22.08
N ALA A 270 -22.95 28.85 21.76
CA ALA A 270 -23.20 27.62 22.53
C ALA A 270 -22.07 27.26 23.50
N ALA A 271 -21.71 28.19 24.39
CA ALA A 271 -20.92 27.96 25.60
C ALA A 271 -21.78 27.37 26.74
N ALA A 272 -22.50 26.27 26.50
CA ALA A 272 -23.39 25.67 27.52
C ALA A 272 -23.73 24.17 27.29
N GLY A 273 -22.75 23.33 26.94
CA GLY A 273 -22.87 21.88 27.14
C GLY A 273 -23.79 21.10 26.18
N GLY A 274 -24.00 21.57 24.94
CA GLY A 274 -24.74 20.84 23.90
C GLY A 274 -23.86 20.00 22.98
N ARG A 275 -24.39 18.85 22.50
CA ARG A 275 -23.79 17.97 21.47
C ARG A 275 -23.47 18.75 20.18
N ILE A 276 -22.19 18.91 19.85
CA ILE A 276 -21.79 19.58 18.60
C ILE A 276 -21.75 18.56 17.45
N SER A 277 -22.45 18.90 16.37
CA SER A 277 -22.38 18.21 15.07
C SER A 277 -21.35 18.95 14.21
N TYR A 278 -20.35 18.27 13.67
CA TYR A 278 -19.37 18.95 12.82
C TYR A 278 -19.99 19.41 11.51
N ALA A 279 -19.71 20.66 11.16
CA ALA A 279 -19.97 21.24 9.86
C ALA A 279 -18.70 21.13 9.01
N ILE A 280 -18.80 20.57 7.81
CA ILE A 280 -17.74 20.63 6.79
C ILE A 280 -18.24 21.58 5.70
N ARG A 281 -17.48 22.63 5.38
CA ARG A 281 -17.86 23.61 4.36
C ARG A 281 -17.08 23.36 3.08
N TRP A 282 -17.76 23.41 1.94
CA TRP A 282 -17.11 23.46 0.64
C TRP A 282 -16.57 24.87 0.38
N ASN A 283 -15.27 24.97 0.15
CA ASN A 283 -14.60 26.19 -0.26
C ASN A 283 -14.50 26.22 -1.78
N GLU A 284 -15.29 27.10 -2.39
CA GLU A 284 -15.45 27.17 -3.84
C GLU A 284 -14.23 27.78 -4.54
N GLY A 285 -13.51 28.69 -3.86
CA GLY A 285 -12.27 29.29 -4.38
C GLY A 285 -11.10 28.31 -4.40
N GLU A 286 -10.97 27.50 -3.35
CA GLU A 286 -9.87 26.53 -3.23
C GLU A 286 -10.24 25.11 -3.70
N LYS A 287 -11.51 24.88 -4.05
CA LYS A 287 -12.08 23.58 -4.41
C LYS A 287 -11.74 22.47 -3.41
N ARG A 288 -11.90 22.76 -2.12
CA ARG A 288 -11.63 21.81 -1.02
C ARG A 288 -12.69 21.89 0.09
N TRP A 289 -12.72 20.86 0.93
CA TRP A 289 -13.57 20.82 2.13
C TRP A 289 -12.80 21.33 3.34
N ASP A 290 -13.29 22.37 4.01
CA ASP A 290 -12.71 22.97 5.21
C ASP A 290 -13.51 22.55 6.46
N PRO A 291 -12.85 22.14 7.57
CA PRO A 291 -13.52 21.95 8.85
C PRO A 291 -13.97 23.31 9.42
N CYS A 292 -15.23 23.45 9.80
CA CYS A 292 -15.71 24.65 10.49
C CYS A 292 -15.37 24.57 11.99
N GLY A 293 -14.47 25.45 12.45
CA GLY A 293 -14.26 25.77 13.87
C GLY A 293 -12.96 25.24 14.46
N ALA A 294 -11.98 26.13 14.64
CA ALA A 294 -10.87 25.94 15.56
C ALA A 294 -10.85 27.11 16.55
N ALA A 295 -10.73 26.73 17.83
CA ALA A 295 -10.39 27.52 19.03
C ALA A 295 -11.40 28.56 19.56
N ASP A 296 -11.79 28.39 20.83
CA ASP A 296 -11.34 29.29 21.89
C ASP A 296 -11.23 28.53 23.23
N GLU A 297 -10.27 28.97 24.05
CA GLU A 297 -9.76 28.33 25.27
C GLU A 297 -10.78 28.36 26.42
N GLY A 298 -10.95 27.23 27.13
CA GLY A 298 -11.51 27.27 28.50
C GLY A 298 -12.70 26.36 28.86
N ALA A 299 -12.99 25.27 28.14
CA ALA A 299 -14.08 24.36 28.54
C ALA A 299 -13.58 22.95 28.95
N SER A 300 -14.04 22.48 30.11
CA SER A 300 -13.74 21.16 30.67
C SER A 300 -14.21 20.00 29.76
N PRO A 301 -13.50 18.85 29.76
CA PRO A 301 -13.78 17.76 28.83
C PRO A 301 -15.11 17.07 29.15
N VAL A 302 -15.97 16.94 28.13
CA VAL A 302 -17.13 16.05 28.15
C VAL A 302 -16.69 14.68 27.63
N HIS A 303 -16.90 13.63 28.42
CA HIS A 303 -16.63 12.25 28.03
C HIS A 303 -17.60 11.80 26.92
N CYS A 304 -17.05 11.22 25.85
CA CYS A 304 -17.85 10.46 24.89
C CYS A 304 -18.27 9.14 25.54
N GLU A 305 -19.56 8.99 25.84
CA GLU A 305 -20.13 7.67 26.16
C GLU A 305 -20.02 6.76 24.94
N THR A 306 -19.42 5.59 25.16
CA THR A 306 -19.35 4.50 24.20
C THR A 306 -20.76 4.01 23.91
N ALA A 307 -21.20 4.14 22.65
CA ALA A 307 -22.34 3.35 22.18
C ALA A 307 -21.84 1.92 21.94
N GLU A 308 -22.44 0.96 22.64
CA GLU A 308 -22.29 -0.49 22.44
C GLU A 308 -22.47 -0.92 20.97
#